data_AF-A0AAJ6KDV0-F1
#
_entry.id   AF-A0AAJ6KDV0-F1
#
_cell.length_a   1.000
_cell.length_b   1.000
_cell.length_c   1.000
_cell.angle_alpha   90.00
_cell.angle_beta   90.00
_cell.angle_gamma   90.00
#
_symmetry.space_group_name_H-M   'P 1'
#
loop_
_entity.id
_entity.type
_entity.pdbx_description
1 polymer ?
#
loop_
_entity_poly.entity_id
_entity_poly.type
_entity_poly.pdbx_seq_one_letter_code
_entity_poly.pdbx_strand_id
1 'polypeptide(L)'
;MKKIFLLILFTIFFSSCAEELVTVIDEYNMPYEIKAIPGDNKVSIEFWSGILASDFAGFNLYAKTSENMIQPDDAIKDSAQTLPTIKGTNHARTNFIIDIPNYTFVNNTKYFITVTAYGTNELIEEKYIETKINTVVPVIPRPEGSATITANNIDVTGAGTVATRNGNMINADGAWKVQYFGYQTNFNSVVVVTNMNAFDSDAPYLVNGLYIFYDGTALVKVLIGANDSYQWAYQNNAASWNGV
;
A
#
# COMPACT_ATOMS: atom_id res chain seq x y z
N MET A 1 -27.71 6.77 -69.76
CA MET A 1 -26.40 6.64 -69.10
C MET A 1 -26.16 7.60 -67.93
N LYS A 2 -26.90 8.70 -67.75
CA LYS A 2 -26.72 9.62 -66.61
C LYS A 2 -27.38 9.20 -65.28
N LYS A 3 -28.38 8.29 -65.31
CA LYS A 3 -29.12 7.87 -64.09
C LYS A 3 -28.47 6.70 -63.32
N ILE A 4 -27.59 5.93 -63.95
CA ILE A 4 -26.89 4.79 -63.34
C ILE A 4 -25.65 5.26 -62.55
N PHE A 5 -25.06 6.39 -62.94
CA PHE A 5 -23.87 6.94 -62.28
C PHE A 5 -24.16 7.50 -60.87
N LEU A 6 -25.38 8.00 -60.64
CA LEU A 6 -25.79 8.56 -59.34
C LEU A 6 -26.01 7.47 -58.27
N LEU A 7 -26.43 6.27 -58.69
CA LEU A 7 -26.71 5.15 -57.79
C LEU A 7 -25.40 4.51 -57.28
N ILE A 8 -24.37 4.45 -58.13
CA ILE A 8 -23.04 3.95 -57.77
C ILE A 8 -22.33 4.91 -56.81
N LEU A 9 -22.55 6.22 -56.96
CA LEU A 9 -21.98 7.23 -56.06
C LEU A 9 -22.56 7.11 -54.64
N PHE A 10 -23.85 6.80 -54.50
CA PHE A 10 -24.48 6.57 -53.20
C PHE A 10 -23.97 5.29 -52.51
N THR A 11 -23.67 4.23 -53.26
CA THR A 11 -23.13 2.98 -52.67
C THR A 11 -21.70 3.14 -52.15
N ILE A 12 -20.87 4.01 -52.74
CA ILE A 12 -19.49 4.23 -52.28
C ILE A 12 -19.45 4.95 -50.91
N PHE A 13 -20.42 5.84 -50.63
CA PHE A 13 -20.51 6.53 -49.34
C PHE A 13 -21.04 5.65 -48.19
N PHE A 14 -21.74 4.54 -48.49
CA PHE A 14 -22.19 3.57 -47.48
C PHE A 14 -21.27 2.34 -47.36
N SER A 15 -20.32 2.16 -48.29
CA SER A 15 -19.29 1.10 -48.21
C SER A 15 -17.97 1.58 -47.64
N SER A 16 -17.72 2.89 -47.55
CA SER A 16 -16.76 3.39 -46.58
C SER A 16 -17.41 3.22 -45.22
N CYS A 17 -17.29 2.01 -44.66
CA CYS A 17 -17.47 1.80 -43.23
C CYS A 17 -16.93 3.03 -42.53
N ALA A 18 -17.78 3.63 -41.71
CA ALA A 18 -17.29 4.47 -40.64
C ALA A 18 -16.16 3.67 -40.00
N GLU A 19 -14.91 4.04 -40.27
CA GLU A 19 -13.90 3.84 -39.27
C GLU A 19 -14.40 4.71 -38.13
N GLU A 20 -15.14 4.06 -37.23
CA GLU A 20 -15.34 4.56 -35.89
C GLU A 20 -13.95 5.01 -35.48
N LEU A 21 -13.80 6.32 -35.32
CA LEU A 21 -12.58 6.90 -34.81
C LEU A 21 -12.50 6.39 -33.37
N VAL A 22 -12.00 5.17 -33.21
CA VAL A 22 -11.69 4.58 -31.92
C VAL A 22 -10.49 5.38 -31.46
N THR A 23 -10.79 6.49 -30.79
CA THR A 23 -9.81 7.16 -29.95
C THR A 23 -9.47 6.15 -28.87
N VAL A 24 -8.45 5.34 -29.13
CA VAL A 24 -7.80 4.55 -28.10
C VAL A 24 -7.32 5.58 -27.09
N ILE A 25 -7.92 5.60 -25.91
CA ILE A 25 -7.41 6.40 -24.81
C ILE A 25 -6.05 5.79 -24.49
N ASP A 26 -4.98 6.43 -24.99
CA ASP A 26 -3.68 5.78 -25.10
C ASP A 26 -3.04 5.51 -23.73
N GLU A 27 -3.52 6.17 -22.66
CA GLU A 27 -3.00 5.99 -21.31
C GLU A 27 -4.12 6.19 -20.27
N TYR A 28 -4.25 5.25 -19.33
CA TYR A 28 -5.08 5.47 -18.15
C TYR A 28 -4.46 6.51 -17.23
N ASN A 29 -5.30 7.14 -16.42
CA ASN A 29 -4.84 7.84 -15.23
C ASN A 29 -4.09 6.84 -14.34
N MET A 30 -2.83 7.10 -14.05
CA MET A 30 -2.07 6.29 -13.10
C MET A 30 -2.69 6.35 -11.69
N PRO A 31 -2.66 5.24 -10.93
CA PRO A 31 -2.90 5.28 -9.49
C PRO A 31 -1.98 6.32 -8.82
N TYR A 32 -2.50 7.03 -7.83
CA TYR A 32 -1.77 8.09 -7.12
C TYR A 32 -1.96 8.02 -5.61
N GLU A 33 -1.14 8.77 -4.87
CA GLU A 33 -1.08 8.70 -3.40
C GLU A 33 -0.87 7.28 -2.87
N ILE A 34 -0.04 6.50 -3.58
CA ILE A 34 0.27 5.12 -3.23
C ILE A 34 0.98 5.08 -1.87
N LYS A 35 0.48 4.25 -0.96
CA LYS A 35 1.05 3.96 0.36
C LYS A 35 1.05 2.47 0.59
N ALA A 36 2.04 1.99 1.35
CA ALA A 36 2.07 0.61 1.82
C ALA A 36 1.87 0.59 3.33
N ILE A 37 0.95 -0.28 3.78
CA ILE A 37 0.57 -0.46 5.17
C ILE A 37 1.15 -1.80 5.62
N PRO A 38 2.12 -1.82 6.54
CA PRO A 38 2.68 -3.06 7.06
C PRO A 38 1.66 -3.78 7.96
N GLY A 39 1.76 -5.10 8.02
CA GLY A 39 1.11 -5.93 9.03
C GLY A 39 1.90 -7.22 9.29
N ASP A 40 1.33 -8.12 10.09
CA ASP A 40 1.96 -9.40 10.43
C ASP A 40 1.96 -10.38 9.25
N ASN A 41 3.15 -10.62 8.69
CA ASN A 41 3.41 -11.42 7.49
C ASN A 41 2.53 -11.02 6.30
N LYS A 42 2.17 -9.74 6.23
CA LYS A 42 1.33 -9.19 5.17
C LYS A 42 1.62 -7.72 4.94
N VAL A 43 1.23 -7.25 3.76
CA VAL A 43 1.24 -5.83 3.40
C VAL A 43 -0.06 -5.51 2.70
N SER A 44 -0.67 -4.39 3.07
CA SER A 44 -1.78 -3.79 2.31
C SER A 44 -1.26 -2.58 1.53
N ILE A 45 -1.87 -2.28 0.40
CA ILE A 45 -1.59 -1.09 -0.39
C ILE A 45 -2.82 -0.18 -0.38
N GLU A 46 -2.60 1.10 -0.09
CA GLU A 46 -3.60 2.16 -0.20
C GLU A 46 -3.27 3.03 -1.40
N PHE A 47 -4.25 3.35 -2.25
CA PHE A 47 -4.07 4.23 -3.38
C PHE A 47 -5.40 4.79 -3.88
N TRP A 48 -5.35 5.97 -4.50
CA TRP A 48 -6.48 6.50 -5.25
C TRP A 48 -6.41 6.07 -6.70
N SER A 49 -7.56 5.69 -7.25
CA SER A 49 -7.74 5.50 -8.69
C SER A 49 -8.86 6.41 -9.19
N GLY A 50 -8.65 6.99 -10.37
CA GLY A 50 -9.61 7.83 -11.08
C GLY A 50 -9.80 7.41 -12.53
N ILE A 51 -9.81 6.11 -12.78
CA ILE A 51 -9.86 5.54 -14.12
C ILE A 51 -11.31 5.36 -14.54
N LEU A 52 -11.64 5.99 -15.66
CA LEU A 52 -12.97 6.04 -16.25
C LEU A 52 -12.90 5.60 -17.71
N ALA A 53 -12.44 4.37 -17.95
CA ALA A 53 -12.24 3.82 -19.29
C ALA A 53 -12.88 2.44 -19.39
N SER A 54 -13.65 2.19 -20.46
CA SER A 54 -14.46 0.99 -20.64
C SER A 54 -13.66 -0.31 -20.79
N ASP A 55 -12.39 -0.20 -21.16
CA ASP A 55 -11.44 -1.30 -21.33
C ASP A 55 -10.61 -1.59 -20.05
N PHE A 56 -10.88 -0.87 -18.95
CA PHE A 56 -10.23 -1.12 -17.66
C PHE A 56 -10.64 -2.49 -17.11
N ALA A 57 -9.64 -3.33 -16.85
CA ALA A 57 -9.82 -4.69 -16.37
C ALA A 57 -9.46 -4.86 -14.88
N GLY A 58 -8.61 -3.99 -14.33
CA GLY A 58 -8.22 -4.04 -12.93
C GLY A 58 -6.84 -3.47 -12.63
N PHE A 59 -6.21 -3.96 -11.56
CA PHE A 59 -4.91 -3.46 -11.09
C PHE A 59 -3.87 -4.58 -11.06
N ASN A 60 -2.67 -4.26 -11.54
CA ASN A 60 -1.49 -5.08 -11.26
C ASN A 60 -0.82 -4.54 -10.01
N LEU A 61 -0.58 -5.42 -9.05
CA LEU A 61 0.18 -5.15 -7.84
C LEU A 61 1.55 -5.76 -7.98
N TYR A 62 2.54 -5.09 -7.41
CA TYR A 62 3.93 -5.50 -7.46
C TYR A 62 4.51 -5.49 -6.05
N ALA A 63 5.30 -6.52 -5.72
CA ALA A 63 6.06 -6.58 -4.47
C ALA A 63 7.41 -7.28 -4.70
N LYS A 64 8.51 -6.64 -4.31
CA LYS A 64 9.87 -7.20 -4.39
C LYS A 64 10.75 -6.69 -3.26
N THR A 65 11.83 -7.42 -2.97
CA THR A 65 12.90 -6.95 -2.07
C THR A 65 13.89 -6.00 -2.76
N SER A 66 13.72 -5.77 -4.07
CA SER A 66 14.45 -4.79 -4.88
C SER A 66 13.50 -3.69 -5.33
N GLU A 67 13.99 -2.45 -5.38
CA GLU A 67 13.25 -1.29 -5.88
C GLU A 67 13.03 -1.34 -7.40
N ASN A 68 13.88 -2.09 -8.12
CA ASN A 68 13.76 -2.24 -9.56
C ASN A 68 12.71 -3.30 -9.92
N MET A 69 11.60 -2.84 -10.49
CA MET A 69 10.46 -3.65 -10.93
C MET A 69 10.28 -3.55 -12.44
N ILE A 70 10.07 -4.70 -13.08
CA ILE A 70 9.89 -4.86 -14.52
C ILE A 70 8.42 -5.16 -14.80
N GLN A 71 7.77 -4.29 -15.57
CA GLN A 71 6.39 -4.50 -16.01
C GLN A 71 6.38 -5.26 -17.35
N PRO A 72 5.44 -6.21 -17.56
CA PRO A 72 4.52 -6.78 -16.57
C PRO A 72 5.10 -7.95 -15.77
N ASP A 73 6.35 -8.34 -16.05
CA ASP A 73 6.93 -9.62 -15.63
C ASP A 73 6.96 -9.83 -14.10
N ASP A 74 7.13 -8.75 -13.34
CA ASP A 74 7.16 -8.77 -11.88
C ASP A 74 5.78 -8.61 -11.22
N ALA A 75 4.71 -8.47 -12.01
CA ALA A 75 3.36 -8.33 -11.46
C ALA A 75 2.96 -9.61 -10.72
N ILE A 76 2.36 -9.43 -9.55
CA ILE A 76 1.78 -10.54 -8.79
C ILE A 76 0.59 -11.08 -9.58
N LYS A 77 0.57 -12.38 -9.84
CA LYS A 77 -0.53 -12.99 -10.60
C LYS A 77 -1.71 -13.32 -9.69
N ASP A 78 -2.90 -13.37 -10.27
CA ASP A 78 -4.07 -13.88 -9.58
C ASP A 78 -3.95 -15.40 -9.31
N SER A 79 -4.95 -15.98 -8.65
CA SER A 79 -4.97 -17.42 -8.35
C SER A 79 -4.98 -18.30 -9.61
N ALA A 80 -5.43 -17.76 -10.75
CA ALA A 80 -5.43 -18.44 -12.05
C ALA A 80 -4.12 -18.24 -12.82
N GLN A 81 -3.10 -17.60 -12.21
CA GLN A 81 -1.83 -17.25 -12.83
C GLN A 81 -1.98 -16.28 -14.03
N THR A 82 -2.96 -15.38 -13.94
CA THR A 82 -3.28 -14.37 -14.96
C THR A 82 -3.21 -12.95 -14.40
N LEU A 83 -3.22 -11.97 -15.30
CA LEU A 83 -3.37 -10.54 -14.99
C LEU A 83 -4.84 -10.12 -15.27
N PRO A 84 -5.36 -9.11 -14.56
CA PRO A 84 -4.69 -8.34 -13.52
C PRO A 84 -4.56 -9.11 -12.20
N THR A 85 -3.68 -8.65 -11.30
CA THR A 85 -3.61 -9.17 -9.92
C THR A 85 -4.98 -9.11 -9.25
N ILE A 86 -5.70 -8.01 -9.46
CA ILE A 86 -7.04 -7.78 -8.92
C ILE A 86 -7.94 -7.28 -10.02
N LYS A 87 -9.04 -7.98 -10.25
CA LYS A 87 -10.06 -7.60 -11.22
C LYS A 87 -10.86 -6.42 -10.70
N GLY A 88 -10.96 -5.36 -11.51
CA GLY A 88 -11.77 -4.18 -11.21
C GLY A 88 -13.02 -4.18 -12.07
N THR A 89 -14.18 -3.90 -11.46
CA THR A 89 -15.46 -3.81 -12.18
C THR A 89 -16.06 -2.40 -12.19
N ASN A 90 -15.47 -1.45 -11.45
CA ASN A 90 -16.06 -0.12 -11.25
C ASN A 90 -15.14 1.01 -11.71
N HIS A 91 -15.66 1.81 -12.63
CA HIS A 91 -15.10 3.08 -13.12
C HIS A 91 -15.43 4.23 -12.15
N ALA A 92 -14.96 4.16 -10.90
CA ALA A 92 -15.27 5.19 -9.90
C ALA A 92 -14.00 5.75 -9.26
N ARG A 93 -13.92 7.08 -9.16
CA ARG A 93 -12.89 7.79 -8.39
C ARG A 93 -12.98 7.40 -6.92
N THR A 94 -12.12 6.48 -6.48
CA THR A 94 -12.24 5.82 -5.18
C THR A 94 -10.86 5.57 -4.57
N ASN A 95 -10.79 5.65 -3.24
CA ASN A 95 -9.64 5.17 -2.48
C ASN A 95 -9.76 3.67 -2.26
N PHE A 96 -8.71 2.93 -2.62
CA PHE A 96 -8.62 1.49 -2.43
C PHE A 96 -7.68 1.21 -1.27
N ILE A 97 -8.06 0.26 -0.40
CA ILE A 97 -7.16 -0.36 0.57
C ILE A 97 -7.26 -1.86 0.34
N ILE A 98 -6.16 -2.48 -0.05
CA ILE A 98 -6.14 -3.85 -0.53
C ILE A 98 -5.00 -4.61 0.14
N ASP A 99 -5.31 -5.71 0.84
CA ASP A 99 -4.31 -6.69 1.27
C ASP A 99 -3.73 -7.38 0.03
N ILE A 100 -2.40 -7.32 -0.16
CA ILE A 100 -1.74 -7.87 -1.36
C ILE A 100 -1.92 -9.39 -1.36
N PRO A 101 -2.65 -9.95 -2.35
CA PRO A 101 -2.92 -11.38 -2.40
C PRO A 101 -1.73 -12.14 -2.99
N ASN A 102 -1.71 -13.46 -2.79
CA ASN A 102 -0.80 -14.39 -3.48
C ASN A 102 0.70 -14.05 -3.39
N TYR A 103 1.13 -13.35 -2.33
CA TYR A 103 2.52 -13.01 -2.08
C TYR A 103 2.88 -13.36 -0.63
N THR A 104 3.97 -14.10 -0.45
CA THR A 104 4.45 -14.50 0.88
C THR A 104 5.39 -13.45 1.42
N PHE A 105 4.89 -12.61 2.32
CA PHE A 105 5.69 -11.64 3.05
C PHE A 105 6.37 -12.30 4.25
N VAL A 106 7.61 -11.90 4.49
CA VAL A 106 8.38 -12.29 5.68
C VAL A 106 8.59 -11.06 6.53
N ASN A 107 8.16 -11.14 7.79
CA ASN A 107 8.39 -10.07 8.76
C ASN A 107 9.86 -9.65 8.84
N ASN A 108 10.09 -8.35 9.07
CA ASN A 108 11.39 -7.70 9.14
C ASN A 108 12.21 -7.68 7.84
N THR A 109 11.64 -8.13 6.72
CA THR A 109 12.25 -8.00 5.40
C THR A 109 11.74 -6.73 4.71
N LYS A 110 12.63 -5.95 4.11
CA LYS A 110 12.24 -4.76 3.33
C LYS A 110 11.70 -5.16 1.97
N TYR A 111 10.50 -4.69 1.69
CA TYR A 111 9.87 -4.78 0.39
C TYR A 111 9.64 -3.40 -0.20
N PHE A 112 9.53 -3.37 -1.51
CA PHE A 112 9.11 -2.27 -2.33
C PHE A 112 7.80 -2.68 -2.96
N ILE A 113 6.82 -1.79 -2.94
CA ILE A 113 5.44 -2.06 -3.37
C ILE A 113 5.02 -0.99 -4.36
N THR A 114 4.25 -1.37 -5.37
CA THR A 114 3.54 -0.42 -6.23
C THR A 114 2.30 -1.06 -6.83
N VAL A 115 1.51 -0.23 -7.50
CA VAL A 115 0.30 -0.59 -8.22
C VAL A 115 0.23 0.19 -9.52
N THR A 116 -0.27 -0.48 -10.54
CA THR A 116 -0.57 0.09 -11.84
C THR A 116 -1.97 -0.34 -12.26
N ALA A 117 -2.54 0.41 -13.19
CA ALA A 117 -3.80 0.05 -13.79
C ALA A 117 -3.61 -0.74 -15.06
N TYR A 118 -4.43 -1.77 -15.21
CA TYR A 118 -4.41 -2.75 -16.29
C TYR A 118 -5.74 -2.75 -17.04
N GLY A 119 -5.64 -2.87 -18.36
CA GLY A 119 -6.77 -2.94 -19.27
C GLY A 119 -6.56 -3.91 -20.40
N THR A 120 -7.68 -4.29 -21.00
CA THR A 120 -7.75 -5.20 -22.13
C THR A 120 -8.61 -4.57 -23.20
N ASN A 121 -8.03 -4.28 -24.37
CA ASN A 121 -8.81 -3.79 -25.50
C ASN A 121 -9.23 -4.98 -26.38
N GLU A 122 -10.53 -5.25 -26.46
CA GLU A 122 -11.08 -6.33 -27.32
C GLU A 122 -11.22 -5.93 -28.79
N LEU A 123 -11.18 -4.63 -29.12
CA LEU A 123 -11.33 -4.10 -30.48
C LEU A 123 -10.05 -4.22 -31.32
N ILE A 124 -8.93 -4.54 -30.68
CA ILE A 124 -7.63 -4.77 -31.30
C ILE A 124 -7.09 -6.01 -30.60
N GLU A 125 -6.94 -7.14 -31.30
CA GLU A 125 -6.49 -8.43 -30.74
C GLU A 125 -5.44 -8.24 -29.62
N GLU A 126 -5.88 -8.48 -28.38
CA GLU A 126 -5.04 -8.66 -27.19
C GLU A 126 -4.06 -7.53 -26.87
N LYS A 127 -4.41 -6.25 -27.11
CA LYS A 127 -3.52 -5.17 -26.66
C LYS A 127 -3.53 -5.08 -25.13
N TYR A 128 -2.42 -5.52 -24.54
CA TYR A 128 -2.02 -5.24 -23.17
C TYR A 128 -1.87 -3.72 -22.98
N ILE A 129 -2.68 -3.13 -22.10
CA ILE A 129 -2.60 -1.72 -21.74
C ILE A 129 -2.33 -1.63 -20.24
N GLU A 130 -1.23 -0.99 -19.86
CA GLU A 130 -0.89 -0.79 -18.46
C GLU A 130 -0.24 0.57 -18.25
N THR A 131 -0.62 1.25 -17.16
CA THR A 131 0.07 2.48 -16.74
C THR A 131 1.50 2.17 -16.32
N LYS A 132 2.43 3.06 -16.63
CA LYS A 132 3.82 2.94 -16.16
C LYS A 132 3.90 3.04 -14.64
N ILE A 133 4.79 2.25 -14.04
CA ILE A 133 5.20 2.44 -12.65
C ILE A 133 5.83 3.83 -12.52
N ASN A 134 5.26 4.65 -11.65
CA ASN A 134 5.74 6.00 -11.37
C ASN A 134 6.13 6.20 -9.89
N THR A 135 5.60 5.38 -8.99
CA THR A 135 5.86 5.51 -7.55
C THR A 135 6.03 4.13 -6.95
N VAL A 136 7.16 3.91 -6.29
CA VAL A 136 7.47 2.68 -5.58
C VAL A 136 7.68 3.05 -4.11
N VAL A 137 6.98 2.38 -3.21
CA VAL A 137 7.00 2.70 -1.78
C VAL A 137 7.65 1.57 -0.97
N PRO A 138 8.59 1.89 -0.05
CA PRO A 138 9.19 0.90 0.83
C PRO A 138 8.25 0.53 1.99
N VAL A 139 8.34 -0.70 2.44
CA VAL A 139 7.60 -1.21 3.61
C VAL A 139 8.34 -2.36 4.26
N ILE A 140 8.17 -2.52 5.58
CA ILE A 140 8.64 -3.70 6.32
C ILE A 140 7.42 -4.31 7.02
N PRO A 141 6.85 -5.44 6.54
CA PRO A 141 5.90 -6.23 7.31
C PRO A 141 6.58 -6.69 8.61
N ARG A 142 5.80 -6.91 9.66
CA ARG A 142 6.35 -7.07 11.01
C ARG A 142 5.37 -7.73 11.95
N PRO A 143 5.84 -8.40 13.01
CA PRO A 143 4.94 -8.95 14.01
C PRO A 143 4.15 -7.83 14.67
N GLU A 144 2.85 -8.07 14.83
CA GLU A 144 1.94 -7.18 15.53
C GLU A 144 1.18 -7.97 16.58
N GLY A 145 0.71 -7.26 17.61
CA GLY A 145 -0.06 -7.89 18.66
C GLY A 145 -0.79 -6.88 19.52
N SER A 146 -1.48 -7.42 20.52
CA SER A 146 -2.13 -6.62 21.55
C SER A 146 -1.94 -7.28 22.91
N ALA A 147 -1.92 -6.46 23.94
CA ALA A 147 -1.77 -6.91 25.32
C ALA A 147 -2.41 -5.88 26.26
N THR A 148 -2.35 -6.17 27.56
CA THR A 148 -2.78 -5.27 28.63
C THR A 148 -1.58 -4.96 29.51
N ILE A 149 -1.45 -3.72 29.96
CA ILE A 149 -0.38 -3.31 30.85
C ILE A 149 -0.57 -4.07 32.17
N THR A 150 0.35 -4.98 32.47
CA THR A 150 0.38 -5.75 33.72
C THR A 150 1.63 -5.41 34.50
N ALA A 151 1.51 -5.22 35.82
CA ALA A 151 2.62 -4.76 36.67
C ALA A 151 3.29 -3.48 36.15
N ASN A 152 2.52 -2.62 35.47
CA ASN A 152 2.97 -1.41 34.78
C ASN A 152 3.84 -1.61 33.54
N ASN A 153 4.08 -2.84 33.07
CA ASN A 153 4.95 -3.08 31.91
C ASN A 153 4.19 -2.97 30.58
N ILE A 154 4.88 -2.45 29.57
CA ILE A 154 4.51 -2.54 28.17
C ILE A 154 5.48 -3.54 27.54
N ASP A 155 5.02 -4.78 27.41
CA ASP A 155 5.78 -5.90 26.86
C ASP A 155 5.46 -6.14 25.39
N VAL A 156 6.49 -6.38 24.60
CA VAL A 156 6.39 -6.59 23.15
C VAL A 156 7.09 -7.89 22.77
N THR A 157 6.39 -8.75 22.04
CA THR A 157 6.94 -10.06 21.68
C THR A 157 8.14 -9.88 20.75
N GLY A 158 9.28 -10.48 21.13
CA GLY A 158 10.54 -10.35 20.41
C GLY A 158 11.40 -9.15 20.80
N ALA A 159 10.85 -8.17 21.54
CA ALA A 159 11.57 -7.01 22.06
C ALA A 159 11.74 -7.02 23.59
N GLY A 160 10.83 -7.68 24.32
CA GLY A 160 10.78 -7.65 25.79
C GLY A 160 10.00 -6.44 26.32
N THR A 161 10.28 -6.01 27.55
CA THR A 161 9.71 -4.79 28.12
C THR A 161 10.34 -3.58 27.43
N VAL A 162 9.52 -2.77 26.76
CA VAL A 162 10.00 -1.57 26.05
C VAL A 162 9.82 -0.30 26.88
N ALA A 163 8.87 -0.35 27.82
CA ALA A 163 8.58 0.75 28.72
C ALA A 163 7.78 0.29 29.93
N THR A 164 7.75 1.16 30.94
CA THR A 164 6.89 1.04 32.12
C THR A 164 6.00 2.27 32.26
N ARG A 165 4.75 2.07 32.69
CA ARG A 165 3.83 3.14 33.05
C ARG A 165 4.08 3.57 34.50
N ASN A 166 4.49 4.81 34.70
CA ASN A 166 4.64 5.40 36.03
C ASN A 166 3.64 6.54 36.22
N GLY A 167 2.45 6.20 36.72
CA GLY A 167 1.34 7.16 36.85
C GLY A 167 0.87 7.68 35.49
N ASN A 168 1.12 8.97 35.25
CA ASN A 168 0.75 9.68 34.01
C ASN A 168 1.89 9.75 32.99
N MET A 169 2.96 8.97 33.18
CA MET A 169 4.11 8.90 32.28
C MET A 169 4.34 7.47 31.80
N ILE A 170 4.89 7.35 30.60
CA ILE A 170 5.52 6.15 30.05
C ILE A 170 7.02 6.41 30.10
N ASN A 171 7.75 5.57 30.82
CA ASN A 171 9.21 5.61 30.94
C ASN A 171 9.79 4.49 30.08
N ALA A 172 10.61 4.82 29.09
CA ALA A 172 11.27 3.82 28.26
C ALA A 172 12.23 2.94 29.10
N ASP A 173 12.28 1.65 28.79
CA ASP A 173 13.06 0.67 29.56
C ASP A 173 14.46 0.45 28.97
N GLY A 174 15.47 0.37 29.82
CA GLY A 174 16.84 0.04 29.42
C GLY A 174 17.41 0.94 28.32
N ALA A 175 17.71 0.33 27.16
CA ALA A 175 18.26 1.02 25.99
C ALA A 175 17.20 1.74 25.14
N TRP A 176 15.91 1.43 25.34
CA TRP A 176 14.83 2.06 24.59
C TRP A 176 14.74 3.56 24.93
N LYS A 177 14.35 4.32 23.91
CA LYS A 177 13.93 5.72 24.00
C LYS A 177 12.55 5.83 23.37
N VAL A 178 11.78 6.86 23.71
CA VAL A 178 10.38 7.03 23.29
C VAL A 178 10.15 8.38 22.62
N GLN A 179 9.28 8.40 21.62
CA GLN A 179 8.71 9.61 21.05
C GLN A 179 7.19 9.49 20.97
N TYR A 180 6.49 10.53 21.40
CA TYR A 180 5.03 10.62 21.37
C TYR A 180 4.53 11.34 20.12
N PHE A 181 3.55 10.73 19.42
CA PHE A 181 2.99 11.21 18.15
C PHE A 181 1.55 11.70 18.26
N GLY A 182 1.07 11.97 19.48
CA GLY A 182 -0.27 12.50 19.68
C GLY A 182 -1.34 11.41 19.77
N TYR A 183 -2.58 11.89 19.78
CA TYR A 183 -3.79 11.08 19.74
C TYR A 183 -3.98 10.44 18.36
N GLN A 184 -4.23 9.13 18.31
CA GLN A 184 -4.45 8.36 17.09
C GLN A 184 -5.60 7.36 17.28
N THR A 185 -6.43 7.19 16.24
CA THR A 185 -7.50 6.18 16.20
C THR A 185 -7.20 5.05 15.23
N ASN A 186 -6.09 5.14 14.50
CA ASN A 186 -5.72 4.16 13.48
C ASN A 186 -4.26 3.72 13.68
N PHE A 187 -4.10 2.50 14.17
CA PHE A 187 -2.78 1.87 14.36
C PHE A 187 -2.03 1.67 13.04
N ASN A 188 -2.75 1.50 11.93
CA ASN A 188 -2.18 1.24 10.62
C ASN A 188 -1.63 2.49 9.92
N SER A 189 -1.73 3.67 10.56
CA SER A 189 -1.14 4.91 10.04
C SER A 189 0.38 4.79 10.03
N VAL A 190 1.04 4.89 8.88
CA VAL A 190 2.51 4.81 8.81
C VAL A 190 3.13 6.08 9.36
N VAL A 191 4.05 5.93 10.31
CA VAL A 191 4.87 6.98 10.88
C VAL A 191 6.28 6.82 10.34
N VAL A 192 6.74 7.79 9.55
CA VAL A 192 8.13 7.82 9.08
C VAL A 192 8.95 8.66 10.04
N VAL A 193 9.84 8.01 10.78
CA VAL A 193 10.72 8.70 11.73
C VAL A 193 11.92 9.29 11.00
N THR A 194 11.96 10.62 10.89
CA THR A 194 13.00 11.35 10.17
C THR A 194 14.17 11.79 11.04
N ASN A 195 14.01 11.83 12.36
CA ASN A 195 15.07 12.15 13.31
C ASN A 195 15.14 11.12 14.43
N MET A 196 16.00 10.11 14.24
CA MET A 196 16.20 9.00 15.18
C MET A 196 16.99 9.38 16.44
N ASN A 197 17.48 10.62 16.53
CA ASN A 197 18.28 11.11 17.67
C ASN A 197 17.46 11.90 18.70
N ALA A 198 16.17 12.14 18.44
CA ALA A 198 15.31 13.03 19.24
C ALA A 198 14.33 12.28 20.15
N PHE A 199 14.62 11.01 20.47
CA PHE A 199 13.76 10.22 21.35
C PHE A 199 14.14 10.48 22.81
N ASP A 200 13.11 10.65 23.64
CA ASP A 200 13.22 10.98 25.06
C ASP A 200 13.32 9.71 25.93
N SER A 201 13.60 9.89 27.22
CA SER A 201 13.51 8.81 28.21
C SER A 201 12.07 8.48 28.61
N ASP A 202 11.15 9.42 28.41
CA ASP A 202 9.79 9.32 28.86
C ASP A 202 8.85 10.16 28.00
N ALA A 203 7.56 9.85 28.08
CA ALA A 203 6.48 10.57 27.42
C ALA A 203 5.21 10.55 28.26
N PRO A 204 4.28 11.50 28.10
CA PRO A 204 2.99 11.46 28.80
C PRO A 204 2.21 10.20 28.44
N TYR A 205 1.63 9.51 29.42
CA TYR A 205 0.70 8.39 29.21
C TYR A 205 -0.70 8.93 28.87
N LEU A 206 -1.21 8.59 27.69
CA LEU A 206 -2.53 9.01 27.20
C LEU A 206 -3.22 7.85 26.49
N VAL A 207 -4.52 7.67 26.78
CA VAL A 207 -5.38 6.79 26.00
C VAL A 207 -5.47 7.31 24.58
N ASN A 208 -5.38 6.39 23.61
CA ASN A 208 -5.20 6.66 22.19
C ASN A 208 -3.89 7.40 21.85
N GLY A 209 -2.93 7.43 22.77
CA GLY A 209 -1.60 7.95 22.49
C GLY A 209 -0.80 6.98 21.64
N LEU A 210 -0.19 7.48 20.56
CA LEU A 210 0.75 6.72 19.74
C LEU A 210 2.19 7.03 20.14
N TYR A 211 2.96 5.98 20.37
CA TYR A 211 4.36 6.04 20.81
C TYR A 211 5.21 5.21 19.88
N ILE A 212 6.36 5.76 19.48
CA ILE A 212 7.41 5.00 18.82
C ILE A 212 8.56 4.87 19.83
N PHE A 213 9.10 3.67 19.96
CA PHE A 213 10.30 3.37 20.72
C PHE A 213 11.42 2.98 19.78
N TYR A 214 12.63 3.40 20.14
CA TYR A 214 13.86 3.09 19.40
C TYR A 214 14.99 2.78 20.37
N ASP A 215 15.74 1.71 20.13
CA ASP A 215 16.87 1.28 20.97
C ASP A 215 18.25 1.45 20.30
N GLY A 216 18.29 2.01 19.08
CA GLY A 216 19.49 2.08 18.25
C GLY A 216 19.52 1.07 17.09
N THR A 217 18.69 0.03 17.12
CA THR A 217 18.66 -1.02 16.09
C THR A 217 17.26 -1.38 15.63
N ALA A 218 16.26 -1.24 16.50
CA ALA A 218 14.90 -1.69 16.29
C ALA A 218 13.88 -0.60 16.63
N LEU A 219 12.71 -0.67 16.00
CA LEU A 219 11.57 0.21 16.24
C LEU A 219 10.41 -0.59 16.83
N VAL A 220 9.76 -0.02 17.84
CA VAL A 220 8.50 -0.55 18.36
C VAL A 220 7.46 0.56 18.30
N LYS A 221 6.32 0.28 17.67
CA LYS A 221 5.16 1.16 17.71
C LYS A 221 4.20 0.64 18.74
N VAL A 222 3.65 1.53 19.56
CA VAL A 222 2.63 1.22 20.56
C VAL A 222 1.51 2.24 20.46
N LEU A 223 0.27 1.75 20.41
CA LEU A 223 -0.93 2.57 20.58
C LEU A 223 -1.64 2.14 21.85
N ILE A 224 -1.74 3.06 22.80
CA ILE A 224 -2.46 2.81 24.06
C ILE A 224 -3.96 2.86 23.80
N GLY A 225 -4.67 1.80 24.19
CA GLY A 225 -6.12 1.70 24.13
C GLY A 225 -6.78 2.02 25.47
N ALA A 226 -8.09 1.81 25.55
CA ALA A 226 -8.84 1.91 26.81
C ALA A 226 -8.51 0.73 27.74
N ASN A 227 -8.82 0.86 29.03
CA ASN A 227 -8.67 -0.20 30.04
C ASN A 227 -7.26 -0.81 30.07
N ASP A 228 -6.24 0.05 29.99
CA ASP A 228 -4.82 -0.34 30.02
C ASP A 228 -4.40 -1.30 28.90
N SER A 229 -5.23 -1.46 27.85
CA SER A 229 -4.85 -2.22 26.66
C SER A 229 -3.86 -1.46 25.81
N TYR A 230 -3.09 -2.16 24.99
CA TYR A 230 -2.27 -1.56 23.95
C TYR A 230 -2.12 -2.50 22.76
N GLN A 231 -1.93 -1.90 21.60
CA GLN A 231 -1.52 -2.57 20.38
C GLN A 231 -0.06 -2.26 20.12
N TRP A 232 0.68 -3.20 19.55
CA TRP A 232 2.09 -3.03 19.27
C TRP A 232 2.49 -3.63 17.93
N ALA A 233 3.59 -3.12 17.37
CA ALA A 233 4.28 -3.68 16.23
C ALA A 233 5.79 -3.54 16.41
N TYR A 234 6.53 -4.60 16.08
CA TYR A 234 7.97 -4.67 16.34
C TYR A 234 8.77 -4.86 15.06
N GLN A 235 9.68 -3.94 14.76
CA GLN A 235 10.60 -4.03 13.64
C GLN A 235 12.04 -4.10 14.16
N ASN A 236 12.69 -5.25 13.99
CA ASN A 236 14.05 -5.48 14.53
C ASN A 236 15.19 -4.84 13.69
N ASN A 237 14.86 -4.17 12.59
CA ASN A 237 15.81 -3.66 11.61
C ASN A 237 15.42 -2.25 11.17
N ALA A 238 15.55 -1.29 12.09
CA ALA A 238 15.25 0.12 11.84
C ALA A 238 16.14 0.70 10.72
N ALA A 239 17.41 0.30 10.66
CA ALA A 239 18.38 0.81 9.69
C ALA A 239 17.96 0.60 8.22
N SER A 240 17.13 -0.40 7.92
CA SER A 240 16.66 -0.66 6.55
C SER A 240 15.54 0.29 6.11
N TRP A 241 14.66 0.69 7.03
CA TRP A 241 13.57 1.63 6.78
C TRP A 241 12.98 2.15 8.09
N ASN A 242 12.79 3.47 8.21
CA ASN A 242 12.28 4.09 9.45
C ASN A 242 10.75 4.28 9.45
N GLY A 243 10.03 3.66 8.51
CA GLY A 243 8.57 3.71 8.48
C GLY A 243 7.97 2.62 9.35
N VAL A 244 7.32 3.03 10.44
CA VAL A 244 6.73 2.15 11.46
C VAL A 244 5.26 2.54 11.73
#